data_AF-A6XB94-F1
#
_entry.id   AF-A6XB94-F1
#
_cell.length_a   1.000
_cell.length_b   1.000
_cell.length_c   1.000
_cell.angle_alpha   90.00
_cell.angle_beta   90.00
_cell.angle_gamma   90.00
#
_symmetry.space_group_name_H-M   'P 1'
#
loop_
_entity.id
_entity.type
_entity.pdbx_description
1 polymer ?
#
loop_
_entity_poly.entity_id
_entity_poly.type
_entity_poly.pdbx_seq_one_letter_code
_entity_poly.pdbx_strand_id
1 'polypeptide(L)'
;WDVVNEAPPHTTPVYMNALGGAGASGHDWIVQAFKWARQYCPNAKLLLNDYNNIEYSGDNQNTINIVNRIRAAGAPIDGIGAQAHAAFSMPTSTVKGFLDRLAATGLPVYITELDI
;
A
#
# COMPACT_ATOMS: atom_id res chain seq x y z
N TRP A 1 -6.50 9.76 -1.51
CA TRP A 1 -6.99 9.07 -0.31
C TRP A 1 -6.11 7.89 -0.08
N ASP A 2 -5.50 7.84 1.09
CA ASP A 2 -4.92 6.62 1.62
C ASP A 2 -6.11 5.77 2.08
N VAL A 3 -6.55 4.86 1.22
CA VAL A 3 -7.76 4.06 1.47
C VAL A 3 -7.49 3.05 2.57
N VAL A 4 -6.26 2.51 2.58
CA VAL A 4 -5.71 1.71 3.65
C VAL A 4 -4.35 2.27 4.00
N ASN A 5 -4.14 2.49 5.30
CA ASN A 5 -2.87 2.88 5.89
C ASN A 5 -2.33 1.68 6.68
N GLU A 6 -1.03 1.38 6.55
CA GLU A 6 -0.30 0.41 7.36
C GLU A 6 -0.92 -0.99 7.35
N ALA A 7 -1.00 -1.58 6.16
CA ALA A 7 -1.61 -2.90 6.01
C ALA A 7 -0.86 -3.99 6.81
N PRO A 8 -1.50 -5.14 7.09
CA PRO A 8 -0.83 -6.23 7.80
C PRO A 8 0.54 -6.57 7.17
N PRO A 9 1.57 -6.80 7.99
CA PRO A 9 1.49 -7.06 9.43
C PRO A 9 1.50 -5.81 10.33
N HIS A 10 1.66 -4.60 9.80
CA HIS A 10 1.77 -3.38 10.62
C HIS A 10 0.52 -3.11 11.44
N THR A 11 -0.65 -3.11 10.79
CA THR A 11 -1.94 -3.00 11.48
C THR A 11 -2.89 -4.10 11.06
N THR A 12 -3.55 -4.74 12.04
CA THR A 12 -4.71 -5.61 11.81
C THR A 12 -5.96 -4.90 12.33
N PRO A 13 -6.80 -4.32 11.46
CA PRO A 13 -7.94 -3.54 11.89
C PRO A 13 -9.09 -4.42 12.43
N VAL A 14 -9.76 -3.98 13.49
CA VAL A 14 -10.88 -4.69 14.13
C VAL A 14 -12.08 -4.90 13.19
N TYR A 15 -12.23 -4.06 12.17
CA TYR A 15 -13.30 -4.13 11.17
C TYR A 15 -12.98 -5.05 9.98
N MET A 16 -11.80 -5.69 9.96
CA MET A 16 -11.35 -6.56 8.87
C MET A 16 -12.40 -7.61 8.48
N ASN A 17 -12.96 -8.32 9.46
CA ASN A 17 -13.96 -9.37 9.21
C ASN A 17 -15.29 -8.83 8.65
N ALA A 18 -15.69 -7.63 9.05
CA ALA A 18 -16.91 -6.99 8.53
C ALA A 18 -16.79 -6.59 7.06
N LEU A 19 -15.56 -6.39 6.56
CA LEU A 19 -15.28 -6.06 5.16
C LEU A 19 -14.90 -7.27 4.31
N GLY A 20 -15.04 -8.50 4.82
CA GLY A 20 -14.75 -9.74 4.09
C GLY A 20 -13.55 -10.53 4.63
N GLY A 21 -12.84 -10.01 5.63
CA GLY A 21 -11.73 -10.70 6.28
C GLY A 21 -10.55 -10.92 5.34
N ALA A 22 -9.77 -11.97 5.59
CA ALA A 22 -8.70 -12.39 4.68
C ALA A 22 -9.29 -12.84 3.33
N GLY A 23 -10.38 -13.59 3.34
CA GLY A 23 -11.04 -14.09 2.14
C GLY A 23 -10.09 -14.84 1.19
N ALA A 24 -10.43 -14.90 -0.10
CA ALA A 24 -9.68 -15.69 -1.07
C ALA A 24 -8.35 -15.04 -1.49
N SER A 25 -8.28 -13.70 -1.52
CA SER A 25 -7.04 -12.99 -1.86
C SER A 25 -6.03 -12.92 -0.69
N GLY A 26 -6.46 -13.32 0.51
CA GLY A 26 -5.76 -13.05 1.77
C GLY A 26 -5.97 -11.63 2.30
N HIS A 27 -6.56 -10.73 1.51
CA HIS A 27 -6.82 -9.33 1.84
C HIS A 27 -8.17 -8.84 1.27
N ASP A 28 -9.22 -9.68 1.25
CA ASP A 28 -10.53 -9.31 0.65
C ASP A 28 -11.14 -8.06 1.30
N TRP A 29 -10.86 -7.82 2.59
CA TRP A 29 -11.22 -6.57 3.26
C TRP A 29 -10.62 -5.32 2.62
N ILE A 30 -9.37 -5.37 2.15
CA ILE A 30 -8.72 -4.27 1.43
C ILE A 30 -9.40 -4.08 0.08
N VAL A 31 -9.68 -5.19 -0.63
CA VAL A 31 -10.37 -5.15 -1.92
C VAL A 31 -11.73 -4.46 -1.77
N GLN A 32 -12.49 -4.80 -0.73
CA GLN A 32 -13.78 -4.20 -0.45
C GLN A 32 -13.67 -2.71 -0.10
N ALA A 33 -12.69 -2.32 0.72
CA ALA A 33 -12.43 -0.93 1.05
C ALA A 33 -12.14 -0.08 -0.20
N PHE A 34 -11.29 -0.56 -1.11
CA PHE A 34 -11.01 0.12 -2.38
C PHE A 34 -12.23 0.19 -3.30
N LYS A 35 -13.04 -0.88 -3.38
CA LYS A 35 -14.29 -0.87 -4.16
C LYS A 35 -15.27 0.19 -3.65
N TRP A 36 -15.46 0.28 -2.33
CA TRP A 36 -16.29 1.33 -1.73
C TRP A 36 -15.70 2.72 -1.93
N ALA A 37 -14.39 2.90 -1.74
CA ALA A 37 -13.74 4.17 -1.98
C ALA A 37 -13.94 4.65 -3.43
N ARG A 38 -13.84 3.75 -4.43
CA ARG A 38 -14.15 4.11 -5.82
C ARG A 38 -15.62 4.43 -6.03
N GLN A 39 -16.53 3.70 -5.39
CA GLN A 39 -17.98 3.93 -5.52
C GLN A 39 -18.38 5.31 -5.00
N TYR A 40 -17.86 5.72 -3.83
CA TYR A 40 -18.29 6.96 -3.17
C TYR A 40 -17.37 8.16 -3.47
N CYS A 41 -16.13 7.92 -3.90
CA CYS A 41 -15.16 8.95 -4.28
C CYS A 41 -14.59 8.68 -5.70
N PRO A 42 -15.43 8.68 -6.76
CA PRO A 42 -15.06 8.16 -8.08
C PRO A 42 -13.88 8.87 -8.76
N ASN A 43 -13.63 10.13 -8.44
CA ASN A 43 -12.57 10.93 -9.06
C ASN A 43 -11.27 10.98 -8.23
N ALA A 44 -11.27 10.39 -7.03
CA ALA A 44 -10.10 10.44 -6.19
C ALA A 44 -9.04 9.43 -6.61
N LYS A 45 -7.78 9.75 -6.29
CA LYS A 45 -6.67 8.80 -6.31
C LYS A 45 -6.72 7.93 -5.06
N LEU A 46 -6.72 6.62 -5.26
CA LEU A 46 -6.84 5.62 -4.19
C LEU A 46 -5.49 4.94 -3.97
N LEU A 47 -4.91 5.17 -2.79
CA LEU A 47 -3.57 4.73 -2.44
C LEU A 47 -3.60 3.67 -1.34
N LEU A 48 -2.64 2.74 -1.40
CA LEU A 48 -2.20 1.94 -0.25
C LEU A 48 -0.96 2.63 0.33
N ASN A 49 -1.06 3.20 1.54
CA ASN A 49 0.01 3.95 2.19
C ASN A 49 0.67 3.11 3.29
N ASP A 50 2.00 3.16 3.40
CA ASP A 50 2.73 2.41 4.42
C ASP A 50 4.10 3.03 4.75
N TYR A 51 4.63 2.73 5.94
CA TYR A 51 6.02 3.02 6.31
C TYR A 51 6.94 1.85 5.97
N ASN A 52 8.26 2.06 6.10
CA ASN A 52 9.32 1.06 5.91
C ASN A 52 9.48 0.50 4.48
N ASN A 53 8.51 0.72 3.61
CA ASN A 53 8.45 0.15 2.27
C ASN A 53 9.50 0.70 1.29
N ILE A 54 10.30 1.70 1.71
CA ILE A 54 11.46 2.20 0.97
C ILE A 54 12.75 2.20 1.79
N GLU A 55 12.75 1.54 2.95
CA GLU A 55 13.87 1.45 3.89
C GLU A 55 14.28 0.00 4.12
N TYR A 56 13.31 -0.92 4.17
CA TYR A 56 13.53 -2.33 4.48
C TYR A 56 12.98 -3.26 3.39
N SER A 57 13.78 -4.26 3.00
CA SER A 57 13.40 -5.16 1.91
C SER A 57 12.19 -6.06 2.24
N GLY A 58 11.96 -6.36 3.52
CA GLY A 58 10.81 -7.17 3.95
C GLY A 58 9.50 -6.45 3.68
N ASP A 59 9.41 -5.21 4.17
CA ASP A 59 8.25 -4.33 3.99
C ASP A 59 8.02 -3.98 2.53
N ASN A 60 9.07 -3.62 1.80
CA ASN A 60 8.97 -3.38 0.34
C ASN A 60 8.35 -4.57 -0.39
N GLN A 61 8.81 -5.79 -0.10
CA GLN A 61 8.26 -6.99 -0.73
C GLN A 61 6.81 -7.26 -0.27
N ASN A 62 6.50 -7.02 1.00
CA ASN A 62 5.15 -7.20 1.53
C ASN A 62 4.15 -6.25 0.85
N THR A 63 4.48 -4.96 0.73
CA THR A 63 3.67 -3.98 0.02
C THR A 63 3.40 -4.42 -1.42
N ILE A 64 4.42 -4.86 -2.16
CA ILE A 64 4.29 -5.36 -3.53
C ILE A 64 3.35 -6.58 -3.59
N ASN A 65 3.50 -7.52 -2.66
CA ASN A 65 2.66 -8.72 -2.59
C ASN A 65 1.20 -8.37 -2.35
N ILE A 66 0.91 -7.45 -1.43
CA ILE A 66 -0.45 -6.98 -1.14
C ILE A 66 -1.04 -6.31 -2.39
N VAL A 67 -0.32 -5.35 -2.98
CA VAL A 67 -0.75 -4.63 -4.21
C VAL A 67 -1.12 -5.62 -5.31
N ASN A 68 -0.26 -6.61 -5.58
CA ASN A 68 -0.51 -7.61 -6.62
C ASN A 68 -1.74 -8.47 -6.32
N ARG A 69 -1.90 -8.93 -5.07
CA ARG A 69 -3.05 -9.75 -4.65
C ARG A 69 -4.37 -9.00 -4.75
N ILE A 70 -4.45 -7.79 -4.21
CA ILE A 70 -5.70 -7.02 -4.23
C ILE A 70 -6.06 -6.58 -5.64
N ARG A 71 -5.08 -6.25 -6.48
CA ARG A 71 -5.31 -5.91 -7.89
C ARG A 71 -5.83 -7.11 -8.68
N ALA A 72 -5.24 -8.29 -8.47
CA ALA A 72 -5.72 -9.54 -9.06
C ALA A 72 -7.17 -9.88 -8.62
N ALA A 73 -7.55 -9.48 -7.40
CA ALA A 73 -8.91 -9.62 -6.87
C ALA A 73 -9.87 -8.47 -7.25
N GLY A 74 -9.42 -7.53 -8.11
CA GLY A 74 -10.25 -6.47 -8.67
C GLY A 74 -10.38 -5.22 -7.80
N ALA A 75 -9.40 -4.93 -6.93
CA ALA A 75 -9.34 -3.66 -6.21
C ALA A 75 -8.96 -2.50 -7.17
N PRO A 76 -9.71 -1.39 -7.20
CA PRO A 76 -9.40 -0.22 -8.05
C PRO A 76 -8.32 0.69 -7.43
N ILE A 77 -7.11 0.17 -7.24
CA ILE A 77 -5.95 0.93 -6.71
C ILE A 77 -5.30 1.81 -7.79
N ASP A 78 -4.93 3.03 -7.44
CA ASP A 78 -4.30 4.00 -8.36
C ASP A 78 -2.84 4.29 -8.04
N GLY A 79 -2.33 3.93 -6.87
CA GLY A 79 -0.97 4.27 -6.46
C GLY A 79 -0.54 3.65 -5.13
N ILE A 80 0.74 3.79 -4.83
CA ILE A 80 1.38 3.32 -3.60
C ILE A 80 1.93 4.55 -2.86
N GLY A 81 1.63 4.66 -1.56
CA GLY A 81 2.20 5.67 -0.68
C GLY A 81 3.39 5.11 0.10
N ALA A 82 4.45 5.90 0.22
CA ALA A 82 5.61 5.62 1.04
C ALA A 82 5.77 6.78 2.04
N GLN A 83 5.55 6.49 3.32
CA GLN A 83 5.58 7.50 4.38
C GLN A 83 6.95 8.18 4.49
N ALA A 84 8.03 7.40 4.37
CA ALA A 84 9.42 7.89 4.31
C ALA A 84 9.99 8.49 5.61
N HIS A 85 9.42 8.17 6.79
CA HIS A 85 9.87 8.71 8.08
C HIS A 85 11.36 8.40 8.42
N ALA A 86 11.92 7.31 7.91
CA ALA A 86 13.29 6.90 8.21
C ALA A 86 14.20 6.88 6.97
N ALA A 87 13.70 7.36 5.83
CA ALA A 87 14.43 7.32 4.57
C ALA A 87 15.75 8.11 4.62
N PHE A 88 15.82 9.18 5.43
CA PHE A 88 17.04 9.98 5.62
C PHE A 88 18.21 9.18 6.24
N SER A 89 17.91 8.11 6.98
CA SER A 89 18.91 7.24 7.61
C SER A 89 19.43 6.15 6.68
N MET A 90 18.88 6.02 5.47
CA MET A 90 19.24 4.98 4.51
C MET A 90 20.17 5.52 3.41
N PRO A 91 21.04 4.67 2.83
CA PRO A 91 21.74 5.02 1.60
C PRO A 91 20.75 5.38 0.49
N THR A 92 21.00 6.46 -0.24
CA THR A 92 20.12 6.90 -1.34
C THR A 92 19.96 5.83 -2.43
N SER A 93 20.97 4.98 -2.64
CA SER A 93 20.91 3.82 -3.53
C SER A 93 19.91 2.76 -3.07
N THR A 94 19.79 2.54 -1.75
CA THR A 94 18.81 1.62 -1.16
C THR A 94 17.39 2.15 -1.37
N VAL A 95 17.16 3.41 -1.00
CA VAL A 95 15.84 4.07 -1.17
C VAL A 95 15.42 4.04 -2.65
N LYS A 96 16.33 4.42 -3.56
CA LYS A 96 16.07 4.37 -4.99
C LYS A 96 15.73 2.95 -5.46
N GLY A 97 16.49 1.94 -5.03
CA GLY A 97 16.25 0.55 -5.41
C GLY A 97 14.87 0.05 -4.98
N PHE A 98 14.39 0.43 -3.80
CA PHE A 98 13.06 0.07 -3.33
C PHE A 98 11.95 0.86 -4.03
N LEU A 99 12.16 2.14 -4.33
CA LEU A 99 11.25 2.92 -5.18
C LEU A 99 11.11 2.31 -6.59
N ASP A 100 12.22 1.90 -7.21
CA ASP A 100 12.22 1.24 -8.52
C ASP A 100 11.39 -0.06 -8.48
N ARG A 101 11.52 -0.84 -7.39
CA ARG A 101 10.72 -2.07 -7.18
C ARG A 101 9.22 -1.80 -7.01
N LEU A 102 8.84 -0.76 -6.28
CA LEU A 102 7.43 -0.35 -6.16
C LEU A 102 6.89 0.12 -7.51
N ALA A 103 7.65 0.94 -8.25
CA ALA A 103 7.27 1.43 -9.57
C ALA A 103 7.12 0.30 -10.61
N ALA A 104 7.88 -0.80 -10.47
CA ALA A 104 7.76 -1.98 -11.33
C ALA A 104 6.39 -2.69 -11.22
N THR A 105 5.55 -2.36 -10.22
CA THR A 105 4.15 -2.79 -10.18
C THR A 105 3.30 -2.13 -11.28
N GLY A 106 3.79 -1.06 -11.91
CA GLY A 106 3.07 -0.24 -12.88
C GLY A 106 2.21 0.85 -12.26
N LEU A 107 2.25 1.02 -10.93
CA LEU A 107 1.56 2.09 -10.22
C LEU A 107 2.50 3.27 -9.92
N PRO A 108 2.01 4.52 -9.93
CA PRO A 108 2.77 5.65 -9.41
C PRO A 108 3.03 5.49 -7.90
N VAL A 109 4.20 5.95 -7.47
CA VAL A 109 4.64 5.96 -6.06
C VAL A 109 4.63 7.40 -5.56
N TYR A 110 4.04 7.63 -4.39
CA TYR A 110 3.94 8.93 -3.74
C TYR A 110 4.75 8.91 -2.44
N ILE A 111 5.62 9.88 -2.23
CA ILE A 111 6.19 10.15 -0.91
C ILE A 111 5.15 10.96 -0.13
N THR A 112 4.70 10.47 1.02
CA THR A 112 3.48 10.96 1.68
C THR A 112 3.73 11.69 2.99
N GLU A 113 4.73 11.30 3.78
CA GLU A 113 4.88 11.77 5.18
C GLU A 113 6.35 12.05 5.57
N LEU A 114 7.18 12.43 4.59
CA LEU A 114 8.63 12.62 4.80
C LEU A 114 8.92 13.61 5.93
N ASP A 115 9.76 13.18 6.86
CA ASP A 115 10.40 14.00 7.88
C ASP A 115 11.92 13.72 7.96
N ILE A 116 12.67 14.64 8.59
CA ILE A 116 14.14 14.64 8.75
C ILE A 116 14.49 15.19 10.13
#